data_AF-A0A171BZJ1-F1
#
_entry.id   AF-A0A171BZJ1-F1
#
_cell.length_a   1.000
_cell.length_b   1.000
_cell.length_c   1.000
_cell.angle_alpha   90.00
_cell.angle_beta   90.00
_cell.angle_gamma   90.00
#
_symmetry.space_group_name_H-M   'P 1'
#
loop_
_entity.id
_entity.type
_entity.pdbx_description
1 polymer ?
#
loop_
_entity_poly.entity_id
_entity_poly.type
_entity_poly.pdbx_seq_one_letter_code
_entity_poly.pdbx_strand_id
1 'polypeptide(L)'
;MVDGQLLPKLVEKPGGGWMAADDMPYANPEKYHLTPLERGRDTVPPENLKHLDEVSAKRIAGMQLTNAEKAFEETPSAETAKALADAQENFNKVVGEGVPNNSKLGETLGEEAARRHMLLQKEFEGASEITDLPETANGSKRFDQLWRDKDGNLIIVEAKGPNAKLEWRQGNGERDRGTMVKQGTIEYVRTILADMDDRAIFSPKDAKYAEEIREGIENKTLRYVLVQAVENDGKYAGAELKYFKIF
;
A
#
# COMPACT_ATOMS: atom_id res chain seq x y z
N MET A 1 11.19 26.63 12.46
CA MET A 1 12.55 26.80 12.99
C MET A 1 12.50 27.94 14.00
N VAL A 2 12.97 27.68 15.22
CA VAL A 2 13.36 28.72 16.19
C VAL A 2 14.81 28.39 16.51
N ASP A 3 15.72 29.35 16.35
CA ASP A 3 17.15 29.22 16.63
C ASP A 3 17.87 28.03 15.95
N GLY A 4 17.47 27.69 14.71
CA GLY A 4 18.14 26.64 13.93
C GLY A 4 17.84 25.20 14.35
N GLN A 5 16.98 24.99 15.36
CA GLN A 5 16.45 23.67 15.71
C GLN A 5 15.11 23.39 15.01
N LEU A 6 14.97 22.15 14.54
CA LEU A 6 13.67 21.59 14.15
C LEU A 6 12.82 21.48 15.41
N LEU A 7 11.70 22.21 15.44
CA LEU A 7 10.74 22.07 16.53
C LEU A 7 10.12 20.66 16.46
N PRO A 8 9.99 19.96 17.59
CA PRO A 8 9.36 18.65 17.59
C PRO A 8 7.91 18.77 17.13
N LYS A 9 7.46 17.84 16.28
CA LYS A 9 6.03 17.68 16.02
C LYS A 9 5.38 17.17 17.31
N LEU A 10 4.35 17.85 17.77
CA LEU A 10 3.66 17.48 19.00
C LEU A 10 2.39 16.69 18.70
N VAL A 11 2.08 15.75 19.57
CA VAL A 11 0.86 14.93 19.57
C VAL A 11 0.27 14.91 20.97
N GLU A 12 -1.04 14.74 21.06
CA GLU A 12 -1.73 14.69 22.35
C GLU A 12 -1.40 13.38 23.09
N LYS A 13 -1.07 13.50 24.38
CA LYS A 13 -0.83 12.35 25.27
C LYS A 13 -2.14 11.66 25.67
N PRO A 14 -2.15 10.34 25.90
CA PRO A 14 -3.22 9.71 26.64
C PRO A 14 -3.39 10.37 28.02
N GLY A 15 -4.58 10.90 28.33
CA GLY A 15 -4.86 11.61 29.58
C GLY A 15 -4.60 13.12 29.56
N GLY A 16 -4.25 13.70 28.40
CA GLY A 16 -4.12 15.13 28.19
C GLY A 16 -2.68 15.66 28.19
N GLY A 17 -2.49 16.83 27.59
CA GLY A 17 -1.17 17.43 27.37
C GLY A 17 -0.50 16.96 26.07
N TRP A 18 0.74 17.40 25.84
CA TRP A 18 1.46 17.17 24.58
C TRP A 18 2.75 16.37 24.80
N MET A 19 3.10 15.50 23.85
CA MET A 19 4.39 14.80 23.73
C MET A 19 4.99 15.00 22.34
N ALA A 20 6.28 14.73 22.18
CA ALA A 20 6.85 14.64 20.83
C ALA A 20 6.25 13.43 20.10
N ALA A 21 6.03 13.55 18.80
CA ALA A 21 5.50 12.48 17.97
C ALA A 21 6.40 11.23 18.02
N ASP A 22 7.72 11.43 18.09
CA ASP A 22 8.71 10.36 18.14
C ASP A 22 8.71 9.60 19.49
N ASP A 23 8.12 10.18 20.54
CA ASP A 23 7.96 9.53 21.85
C ASP A 23 6.72 8.63 21.92
N MET A 24 5.88 8.61 20.88
CA MET A 24 4.61 7.89 20.91
C MET A 24 4.85 6.38 21.08
N PRO A 25 4.17 5.71 22.04
CA PRO A 25 4.33 4.27 22.21
C PRO A 25 3.84 3.51 20.97
N TYR A 26 4.54 2.43 20.65
CA TYR A 26 4.23 1.56 19.53
C TYR A 26 3.38 0.37 19.99
N ALA A 27 2.31 0.09 19.27
CA ALA A 27 1.57 -1.16 19.41
C ALA A 27 2.43 -2.34 18.95
N ASN A 28 1.94 -3.56 19.17
CA ASN A 28 2.61 -4.75 18.65
C ASN A 28 2.68 -4.72 17.12
N PRO A 29 3.77 -5.19 16.50
CA PRO A 29 3.85 -5.29 15.05
C PRO A 29 2.89 -6.37 14.54
N GLU A 30 2.69 -6.35 13.22
CA GLU A 30 1.99 -7.37 12.47
C GLU A 30 2.55 -8.77 12.75
N LYS A 31 1.64 -9.74 12.74
CA LYS A 31 1.96 -11.16 12.81
C LYS A 31 1.37 -11.82 11.61
N TYR A 32 2.00 -12.90 11.18
CA TYR A 32 1.51 -13.71 10.07
C TYR A 32 1.02 -15.07 10.57
N HIS A 33 0.11 -15.66 9.83
CA HIS A 33 -0.26 -17.06 9.96
C HIS A 33 -0.24 -17.73 8.57
N LEU A 34 -0.30 -19.07 8.58
CA LEU A 34 -0.17 -19.90 7.39
C LEU A 34 1.20 -19.74 6.69
N THR A 35 1.45 -20.63 5.74
CA THR A 35 2.60 -20.52 4.84
C THR A 35 2.30 -19.45 3.78
N PRO A 36 3.26 -18.55 3.48
CA PRO A 36 3.12 -17.60 2.38
C PRO A 36 2.81 -18.31 1.05
N LEU A 37 2.02 -17.67 0.20
CA LEU A 37 1.80 -18.11 -1.17
C LEU A 37 2.73 -17.34 -2.10
N GLU A 38 3.71 -18.05 -2.67
CA GLU A 38 4.59 -17.51 -3.70
C GLU A 38 4.12 -17.99 -5.07
N ARG A 39 3.99 -17.06 -6.02
CA ARG A 39 3.50 -17.34 -7.36
C ARG A 39 4.35 -16.59 -8.38
N GLY A 40 4.88 -17.34 -9.34
CA GLY A 40 5.67 -16.81 -10.43
C GLY A 40 4.81 -16.19 -11.52
N ARG A 41 5.46 -15.54 -12.49
CA ARG A 41 4.78 -14.99 -13.67
C ARG A 41 4.00 -16.02 -14.50
N ASP A 42 4.36 -17.29 -14.39
CA ASP A 42 3.77 -18.41 -15.13
C ASP A 42 2.36 -18.79 -14.63
N THR A 43 1.98 -18.33 -13.43
CA THR A 43 0.64 -18.53 -12.87
C THR A 43 -0.31 -17.34 -13.10
N VAL A 44 0.14 -16.35 -13.87
CA VAL A 44 -0.66 -15.18 -14.24
C VAL A 44 -1.62 -15.56 -15.38
N PRO A 45 -2.91 -15.19 -15.32
CA PRO A 45 -3.81 -15.32 -16.46
C PRO A 45 -3.24 -14.62 -17.72
N PRO A 46 -3.20 -15.27 -18.90
CA PRO A 46 -2.53 -14.73 -20.08
C PRO A 46 -2.97 -13.31 -20.48
N GLU A 47 -4.24 -13.00 -20.30
CA GLU A 47 -4.84 -11.69 -20.57
C GLU A 47 -4.31 -10.56 -19.67
N ASN A 48 -3.77 -10.90 -18.49
CA ASN A 48 -3.28 -9.96 -17.50
C ASN A 48 -1.76 -9.74 -17.56
N LEU A 49 -1.01 -10.73 -18.08
CA LEU A 49 0.45 -10.70 -18.06
C LEU A 49 1.04 -9.49 -18.80
N LYS A 50 0.45 -9.13 -19.94
CA LYS A 50 0.89 -7.95 -20.71
C LYS A 50 0.79 -6.67 -19.88
N HIS A 51 -0.32 -6.49 -19.15
CA HIS A 51 -0.52 -5.31 -18.31
C HIS A 51 0.48 -5.28 -17.15
N LEU A 52 0.72 -6.42 -16.51
CA LEU A 52 1.70 -6.51 -15.42
C LEU A 52 3.13 -6.23 -15.93
N ASP A 53 3.50 -6.71 -17.12
CA ASP A 53 4.77 -6.37 -17.78
C ASP A 53 4.86 -4.86 -18.06
N GLU A 54 3.78 -4.22 -18.53
CA GLU A 54 3.74 -2.76 -18.75
C GLU A 54 3.93 -1.96 -17.46
N VAL A 55 3.27 -2.33 -16.36
CA VAL A 55 3.41 -1.66 -15.07
C VAL A 55 4.80 -1.87 -14.46
N SER A 56 5.35 -3.09 -14.58
CA SER A 56 6.74 -3.38 -14.21
C SER A 56 7.73 -2.51 -14.98
N ALA A 57 7.58 -2.38 -16.30
CA ALA A 57 8.43 -1.54 -17.13
C ALA A 57 8.40 -0.06 -16.70
N LYS A 58 7.22 0.46 -16.36
CA LYS A 58 7.06 1.84 -15.86
C LYS A 58 7.81 2.06 -14.56
N ARG A 59 7.70 1.15 -13.59
CA ARG A 59 8.46 1.23 -12.34
C ARG A 59 9.97 1.28 -12.60
N ILE A 60 10.48 0.42 -13.48
CA ILE A 60 11.91 0.36 -13.78
C ILE A 60 12.40 1.61 -14.50
N ALA A 61 11.63 2.16 -15.42
CA ALA A 61 11.94 3.45 -16.03
C ALA A 61 12.03 4.57 -14.99
N GLY A 62 11.11 4.60 -14.00
CA GLY A 62 11.16 5.55 -12.88
C GLY A 62 12.39 5.40 -12.00
N MET A 63 12.75 4.16 -11.64
CA MET A 63 13.97 3.89 -10.87
C MET A 63 15.24 4.28 -11.62
N GLN A 64 15.29 4.01 -12.93
CA GLN A 64 16.42 4.40 -13.78
C GLN A 64 16.58 5.92 -13.82
N LEU A 65 15.47 6.65 -13.96
CA LEU A 65 15.49 8.12 -13.90
C LEU A 65 16.01 8.62 -12.55
N THR A 66 15.48 8.13 -11.43
CA THR A 66 15.95 8.52 -10.08
C THR A 66 17.43 8.22 -9.87
N ASN A 67 17.91 7.07 -10.35
CA ASN A 67 19.34 6.73 -10.25
C ASN A 67 20.21 7.66 -11.09
N ALA A 68 19.75 8.06 -12.29
CA ALA A 68 20.48 8.98 -13.16
C ALA A 68 20.49 10.42 -12.60
N GLU A 69 19.38 10.88 -12.03
CA GLU A 69 19.29 12.17 -11.31
C GLU A 69 20.31 12.21 -10.18
N LYS A 70 20.31 11.19 -9.32
CA LYS A 70 21.25 11.08 -8.21
C LYS A 70 22.70 11.04 -8.69
N ALA A 71 23.02 10.28 -9.74
CA ALA A 71 24.38 10.21 -10.28
C ALA A 71 24.85 11.56 -10.84
N PHE A 72 23.95 12.32 -11.47
CA PHE A 72 24.26 13.67 -11.94
C PHE A 72 24.48 14.66 -10.78
N GLU A 73 23.65 14.61 -9.74
CA GLU A 73 23.82 15.43 -8.54
C GLU A 73 25.13 15.13 -7.80
N GLU A 74 25.50 13.85 -7.67
CA GLU A 74 26.72 13.43 -6.99
C GLU A 74 27.99 13.73 -7.81
N THR A 75 27.94 13.60 -9.13
CA THR A 75 29.09 13.82 -10.02
C THR A 75 28.66 14.48 -11.34
N PRO A 76 28.51 15.81 -11.38
CA PRO A 76 28.12 16.52 -12.60
C PRO A 76 29.22 16.43 -13.67
N SER A 77 28.91 15.79 -14.81
CA SER A 77 29.80 15.63 -15.97
C SER A 77 29.00 15.52 -17.27
N ALA A 78 29.67 15.59 -18.42
CA ALA A 78 29.03 15.37 -19.71
C ALA A 78 28.43 13.96 -19.83
N GLU A 79 29.05 12.95 -19.20
CA GLU A 79 28.58 11.57 -19.19
C GLU A 79 27.30 11.43 -18.35
N THR A 80 27.30 11.94 -17.11
CA THR A 80 26.13 11.87 -16.22
C THR A 80 24.96 12.74 -16.72
N ALA A 81 25.25 13.88 -17.37
CA ALA A 81 24.23 14.69 -18.03
C ALA A 81 23.56 13.94 -19.19
N LYS A 82 24.35 13.22 -20.01
CA LYS A 82 23.82 12.40 -21.09
C LYS A 82 22.99 11.24 -20.54
N ALA A 83 23.48 10.54 -19.53
CA ALA A 83 22.76 9.43 -18.90
C ALA A 83 21.40 9.88 -18.32
N LEU A 84 21.35 11.06 -17.69
CA LEU A 84 20.11 11.67 -17.22
C LEU A 84 19.15 12.00 -18.38
N ALA A 85 19.65 12.58 -19.47
CA ALA A 85 18.83 12.88 -20.64
C ALA A 85 18.26 11.59 -21.28
N ASP A 86 19.09 10.56 -21.46
CA ASP A 86 18.69 9.26 -22.01
C ASP A 86 17.65 8.57 -21.10
N ALA A 87 17.82 8.64 -19.78
CA ALA A 87 16.86 8.10 -18.81
C ALA A 87 15.53 8.85 -18.83
N GLN A 88 15.55 10.17 -18.95
CA GLN A 88 14.35 11.01 -19.07
C GLN A 88 13.58 10.72 -20.37
N GLU A 89 14.27 10.54 -21.49
CA GLU A 89 13.66 10.17 -22.77
C GLU A 89 12.97 8.80 -22.66
N ASN A 90 13.66 7.80 -22.09
CA ASN A 90 13.09 6.48 -21.86
C ASN A 90 11.87 6.54 -20.91
N PHE A 91 11.97 7.31 -19.83
CA PHE A 91 10.85 7.52 -18.90
C PHE A 91 9.63 8.09 -19.61
N ASN A 92 9.80 9.17 -20.40
CA ASN A 92 8.71 9.79 -21.15
C ASN A 92 8.08 8.81 -22.14
N LYS A 93 8.89 7.96 -22.79
CA LYS A 93 8.42 6.95 -23.74
C LYS A 93 7.63 5.82 -23.08
N VAL A 94 8.06 5.34 -21.92
CA VAL A 94 7.47 4.15 -21.25
C VAL A 94 6.32 4.54 -20.33
N VAL A 95 6.46 5.64 -19.59
CA VAL A 95 5.50 6.09 -18.57
C VAL A 95 4.51 7.10 -19.15
N GLY A 96 4.98 7.96 -20.05
CA GLY A 96 4.22 9.05 -20.65
C GLY A 96 4.80 10.41 -20.28
N GLU A 97 4.80 11.34 -21.23
CA GLU A 97 5.27 12.70 -21.02
C GLU A 97 4.39 13.44 -19.99
N GLY A 98 5.03 14.19 -19.08
CA GLY A 98 4.34 14.95 -18.04
C GLY A 98 3.84 14.12 -16.84
N VAL A 99 4.02 12.80 -16.84
CA VAL A 99 3.72 11.97 -15.67
C VAL A 99 4.84 12.16 -14.62
N PRO A 100 4.51 12.43 -13.34
CA PRO A 100 5.54 12.59 -12.32
C PRO A 100 6.21 11.25 -11.95
N ASN A 101 7.54 11.28 -11.78
CA ASN A 101 8.29 10.16 -11.22
C ASN A 101 8.17 10.16 -9.69
N ASN A 102 7.34 9.28 -9.12
CA ASN A 102 7.11 9.19 -7.67
C ASN A 102 6.74 7.76 -7.23
N SER A 103 6.46 7.58 -5.93
CA SER A 103 6.17 6.27 -5.32
C SER A 103 5.00 5.52 -5.96
N LYS A 104 4.08 6.23 -6.64
CA LYS A 104 2.89 5.62 -7.27
C LYS A 104 3.22 4.56 -8.30
N LEU A 105 4.37 4.65 -8.98
CA LEU A 105 4.78 3.61 -9.93
C LEU A 105 5.02 2.26 -9.23
N GLY A 106 5.58 2.29 -8.01
CA GLY A 106 5.76 1.11 -7.18
C GLY A 106 4.46 0.63 -6.54
N GLU A 107 3.64 1.56 -6.04
CA GLU A 107 2.31 1.25 -5.48
C GLU A 107 1.42 0.56 -6.52
N THR A 108 1.36 1.12 -7.74
CA THR A 108 0.58 0.55 -8.86
C THR A 108 0.99 -0.89 -9.16
N LEU A 109 2.29 -1.20 -9.15
CA LEU A 109 2.76 -2.57 -9.37
C LEU A 109 2.25 -3.54 -8.28
N GLY A 110 2.26 -3.13 -7.01
CA GLY A 110 1.71 -3.93 -5.92
C GLY A 110 0.22 -4.16 -6.06
N GLU A 111 -0.54 -3.09 -6.31
CA GLU A 111 -2.00 -3.15 -6.49
C GLU A 111 -2.41 -4.02 -7.67
N GLU A 112 -1.74 -3.87 -8.81
CA GLU A 112 -2.03 -4.68 -10.01
C GLU A 112 -1.61 -6.14 -9.81
N ALA A 113 -0.52 -6.41 -9.08
CA ALA A 113 -0.15 -7.77 -8.70
C ALA A 113 -1.22 -8.45 -7.82
N ALA A 114 -1.85 -7.70 -6.91
CA ALA A 114 -3.00 -8.21 -6.17
C ALA A 114 -4.18 -8.50 -7.09
N ARG A 115 -4.63 -7.49 -7.84
CA ARG A 115 -5.86 -7.51 -8.64
C ARG A 115 -5.83 -8.50 -9.79
N ARG A 116 -4.69 -8.59 -10.48
CA ARG A 116 -4.57 -9.33 -11.76
C ARG A 116 -3.85 -10.66 -11.64
N HIS A 117 -3.33 -10.99 -10.46
CA HIS A 117 -2.60 -12.23 -10.26
C HIS A 117 -3.00 -12.93 -8.96
N MET A 118 -2.67 -12.38 -7.79
CA MET A 118 -2.76 -13.13 -6.53
C MET A 118 -4.20 -13.42 -6.10
N LEU A 119 -5.11 -12.45 -6.25
CA LEU A 119 -6.53 -12.63 -5.88
C LEU A 119 -7.34 -13.39 -6.94
N LEU A 120 -6.70 -13.76 -8.06
CA LEU A 120 -7.29 -14.62 -9.11
C LEU A 120 -6.80 -16.08 -8.99
N GLN A 121 -5.97 -16.39 -8.00
CA GLN A 121 -5.53 -17.77 -7.75
C GLN A 121 -6.64 -18.62 -7.13
N LYS A 122 -6.48 -19.95 -7.19
CA LYS A 122 -7.45 -20.92 -6.66
C LYS A 122 -7.86 -20.68 -5.21
N GLU A 123 -6.98 -20.13 -4.38
CA GLU A 123 -7.24 -19.84 -2.96
C GLU A 123 -8.26 -18.71 -2.74
N PHE A 124 -8.58 -17.98 -3.81
CA PHE A 124 -9.53 -16.86 -3.84
C PHE A 124 -10.59 -17.07 -4.94
N GLU A 125 -10.83 -18.31 -5.38
CA GLU A 125 -11.83 -18.62 -6.40
C GLU A 125 -13.21 -18.06 -6.01
N GLY A 126 -13.85 -17.34 -6.94
CA GLY A 126 -15.13 -16.68 -6.72
C GLY A 126 -15.05 -15.38 -5.91
N ALA A 127 -13.85 -14.92 -5.52
CA ALA A 127 -13.69 -13.61 -4.93
C ALA A 127 -13.77 -12.50 -6.00
N SER A 128 -14.29 -11.34 -5.59
CA SER A 128 -14.41 -10.16 -6.45
C SER A 128 -14.02 -8.89 -5.70
N GLU A 129 -13.34 -7.97 -6.38
CA GLU A 129 -13.00 -6.66 -5.83
C GLU A 129 -14.26 -5.81 -5.62
N ILE A 130 -14.30 -5.10 -4.50
CA ILE A 130 -15.28 -4.05 -4.22
C ILE A 130 -14.72 -2.75 -4.82
N THR A 131 -15.11 -2.48 -6.07
CA THR A 131 -14.55 -1.36 -6.87
C THR A 131 -15.16 0.00 -6.54
N ASP A 132 -16.03 0.06 -5.55
CA ASP A 132 -16.77 1.27 -5.22
C ASP A 132 -16.50 1.75 -3.78
N LEU A 133 -15.40 1.24 -3.18
CA LEU A 133 -14.80 1.78 -1.96
C LEU A 133 -14.45 3.27 -2.16
N PRO A 134 -14.84 4.17 -1.25
CA PRO A 134 -14.59 5.59 -1.41
C PRO A 134 -13.11 5.97 -1.54
N GLU A 135 -12.82 6.80 -2.53
CA GLU A 135 -11.52 7.45 -2.71
C GLU A 135 -11.30 8.57 -1.68
N THR A 136 -10.06 8.77 -1.26
CA THR A 136 -9.65 9.94 -0.45
C THR A 136 -8.77 10.86 -1.29
N ALA A 137 -8.78 12.16 -1.01
CA ALA A 137 -8.12 13.18 -1.84
C ALA A 137 -6.62 12.93 -2.06
N ASN A 138 -5.95 12.22 -1.15
CA ASN A 138 -4.54 11.89 -1.22
C ASN A 138 -4.25 10.38 -1.18
N GLY A 139 -5.26 9.52 -1.31
CA GLY A 139 -5.12 8.06 -1.22
C GLY A 139 -4.80 7.53 0.20
N SER A 140 -4.64 8.40 1.20
CA SER A 140 -4.40 8.00 2.58
C SER A 140 -5.70 7.64 3.32
N LYS A 141 -5.61 7.00 4.49
CA LYS A 141 -6.76 6.73 5.38
C LYS A 141 -7.84 5.81 4.77
N ARG A 142 -7.40 4.89 3.94
CA ARG A 142 -8.17 3.80 3.35
C ARG A 142 -7.30 2.55 3.26
N PHE A 143 -7.92 1.41 2.99
CA PHE A 143 -7.21 0.22 2.52
C PHE A 143 -6.87 0.36 1.04
N ASP A 144 -5.84 -0.34 0.58
CA ASP A 144 -5.48 -0.33 -0.84
C ASP A 144 -6.63 -0.96 -1.66
N GLN A 145 -7.06 -2.16 -1.27
CA GLN A 145 -8.22 -2.83 -1.87
C GLN A 145 -9.08 -3.56 -0.82
N LEU A 146 -10.36 -3.72 -1.16
CA LEU A 146 -11.31 -4.53 -0.43
C LEU A 146 -11.96 -5.52 -1.39
N TRP A 147 -12.03 -6.78 -0.99
CA TRP A 147 -12.59 -7.87 -1.79
C TRP A 147 -13.67 -8.60 -1.00
N ARG A 148 -14.55 -9.27 -1.72
CA ARG A 148 -15.55 -10.18 -1.15
C ARG A 148 -15.32 -11.58 -1.68
N ASP A 149 -15.23 -12.57 -0.80
CA ASP A 149 -15.12 -13.97 -1.21
C ASP A 149 -16.49 -14.56 -1.62
N LYS A 150 -16.45 -15.78 -2.17
CA LYS A 150 -17.63 -16.51 -2.62
C LYS A 150 -18.67 -16.79 -1.51
N ASP A 151 -18.23 -16.77 -0.25
CA ASP A 151 -19.08 -17.01 0.93
C ASP A 151 -19.60 -15.69 1.52
N GLY A 152 -19.24 -14.55 0.92
CA GLY A 152 -19.67 -13.21 1.29
C GLY A 152 -18.77 -12.51 2.31
N ASN A 153 -17.68 -13.14 2.76
CA ASN A 153 -16.79 -12.55 3.75
C ASN A 153 -15.84 -11.54 3.08
N LEU A 154 -15.47 -10.50 3.86
CA LEU A 154 -14.55 -9.47 3.38
C LEU A 154 -13.09 -9.91 3.51
N ILE A 155 -12.30 -9.49 2.52
CA ILE A 155 -10.86 -9.63 2.48
C ILE A 155 -10.27 -8.24 2.27
N ILE A 156 -9.54 -7.74 3.26
CA ILE A 156 -8.70 -6.55 3.10
C ILE A 156 -7.40 -6.98 2.44
N VAL A 157 -6.96 -6.24 1.43
CA VAL A 157 -5.68 -6.46 0.76
C VAL A 157 -4.82 -5.22 0.94
N GLU A 158 -3.69 -5.40 1.61
CA GLU A 158 -2.57 -4.46 1.59
C GLU A 158 -1.67 -4.84 0.41
N ALA A 159 -1.42 -3.92 -0.51
CA ALA A 159 -0.69 -4.17 -1.74
C ALA A 159 0.60 -3.37 -1.78
N LYS A 160 1.73 -4.05 -1.90
CA LYS A 160 3.05 -3.44 -1.85
C LYS A 160 3.85 -3.70 -3.12
N GLY A 161 4.50 -2.66 -3.61
CA GLY A 161 5.56 -2.80 -4.60
C GLY A 161 6.75 -3.58 -4.04
N PRO A 162 7.72 -3.94 -4.91
CA PRO A 162 8.92 -4.62 -4.46
C PRO A 162 9.69 -3.78 -3.44
N ASN A 163 10.17 -4.43 -2.37
CA ASN A 163 10.91 -3.83 -1.25
C ASN A 163 10.16 -2.77 -0.41
N ALA A 164 8.92 -2.41 -0.76
CA ALA A 164 8.10 -1.54 0.07
C ALA A 164 7.77 -2.20 1.41
N LYS A 165 7.72 -1.39 2.47
CA LYS A 165 7.50 -1.85 3.84
C LYS A 165 6.08 -1.53 4.30
N LEU A 166 5.64 -2.24 5.34
CA LEU A 166 4.44 -1.90 6.08
C LEU A 166 4.70 -0.68 6.95
N GLU A 167 3.79 0.28 6.88
CA GLU A 167 3.95 1.57 7.53
C GLU A 167 3.35 1.60 8.94
N TRP A 168 3.99 2.38 9.80
CA TRP A 168 3.43 2.78 11.08
C TRP A 168 2.64 4.07 10.91
N ARG A 169 1.50 4.17 11.60
CA ARG A 169 0.73 5.42 11.67
C ARG A 169 0.20 5.66 13.06
N GLN A 170 -0.08 6.91 13.37
CA GLN A 170 -0.81 7.24 14.58
C GLN A 170 -2.23 6.65 14.51
N GLY A 171 -2.59 5.86 15.51
CA GLY A 171 -3.95 5.37 15.72
C GLY A 171 -4.88 6.51 16.14
N ASN A 172 -6.10 6.49 15.62
CA ASN A 172 -7.17 7.42 15.98
C ASN A 172 -8.47 6.72 16.40
N GLY A 173 -8.52 5.38 16.31
CA GLY A 173 -9.61 4.58 16.87
C GLY A 173 -9.68 4.71 18.38
N GLU A 174 -10.88 4.54 18.94
CA GLU A 174 -11.15 4.73 20.38
C GLU A 174 -10.18 3.96 21.29
N ARG A 175 -9.78 2.76 20.87
CA ARG A 175 -8.87 1.87 21.62
C ARG A 175 -7.39 2.09 21.33
N ASP A 176 -7.07 2.75 20.23
CA ASP A 176 -5.71 2.82 19.67
C ASP A 176 -5.15 4.25 19.64
N ARG A 177 -5.97 5.23 20.05
CA ARG A 177 -5.60 6.64 20.10
C ARG A 177 -4.37 6.83 20.99
N GLY A 178 -3.38 7.55 20.46
CA GLY A 178 -2.13 7.84 21.17
C GLY A 178 -1.11 6.71 21.12
N THR A 179 -1.27 5.76 20.19
CA THR A 179 -0.26 4.75 19.87
C THR A 179 0.07 4.74 18.38
N MET A 180 1.29 4.34 18.02
CA MET A 180 1.65 4.00 16.65
C MET A 180 1.15 2.59 16.35
N VAL A 181 0.32 2.43 15.34
CA VAL A 181 -0.24 1.16 14.87
C VAL A 181 0.35 0.81 13.50
N LYS A 182 0.51 -0.48 13.22
CA LYS A 182 1.17 -0.95 11.99
C LYS A 182 0.18 -1.58 11.03
N GLN A 183 0.35 -1.35 9.73
CA GLN A 183 -0.39 -2.07 8.69
C GLN A 183 -0.30 -3.58 8.91
N GLY A 184 -1.40 -4.29 8.67
CA GLY A 184 -1.49 -5.73 8.97
C GLY A 184 -1.93 -6.09 10.38
N THR A 185 -2.31 -5.12 11.23
CA THR A 185 -2.85 -5.40 12.58
C THR A 185 -4.33 -5.00 12.71
N ILE A 186 -5.00 -5.54 13.74
CA ILE A 186 -6.39 -5.18 14.04
C ILE A 186 -6.51 -3.71 14.49
N GLU A 187 -5.50 -3.18 15.18
CA GLU A 187 -5.42 -1.77 15.60
C GLU A 187 -5.38 -0.84 14.37
N TYR A 188 -4.68 -1.24 13.31
CA TYR A 188 -4.69 -0.51 12.04
C TYR A 188 -6.06 -0.55 11.37
N VAL A 189 -6.72 -1.71 11.35
CA VAL A 189 -8.10 -1.82 10.81
C VAL A 189 -9.05 -0.89 11.58
N ARG A 190 -9.00 -0.88 12.92
CA ARG A 190 -9.82 0.03 13.75
C ARG A 190 -9.53 1.50 13.49
N THR A 191 -8.28 1.84 13.18
CA THR A 191 -7.86 3.19 12.80
C THR A 191 -8.48 3.61 11.47
N ILE A 192 -8.50 2.73 10.47
CA ILE A 192 -9.18 3.01 9.20
C ILE A 192 -10.70 3.12 9.39
N LEU A 193 -11.30 2.26 10.22
CA LEU A 193 -12.74 2.36 10.55
C LEU A 193 -13.11 3.70 11.17
N ALA A 194 -12.28 4.23 12.09
CA ALA A 194 -12.49 5.56 12.64
C ALA A 194 -12.40 6.66 11.57
N ASP A 195 -11.43 6.55 10.65
CA ASP A 195 -11.34 7.47 9.51
C ASP A 195 -12.57 7.36 8.57
N MET A 196 -13.16 6.17 8.42
CA MET A 196 -14.39 5.95 7.64
C MET A 196 -15.62 6.54 8.35
N ASP A 197 -15.72 6.41 9.67
CA ASP A 197 -16.79 6.99 10.49
C ASP A 197 -16.83 8.51 10.41
N ASP A 198 -15.66 9.16 10.48
CA ASP A 198 -15.54 10.60 10.30
C ASP A 198 -16.11 11.07 8.95
N ARG A 199 -16.05 10.21 7.93
CA ARG A 199 -16.57 10.49 6.58
C ARG A 199 -18.00 10.00 6.36
N ALA A 200 -18.52 9.10 7.20
CA ALA A 200 -19.81 8.43 7.01
C ALA A 200 -20.99 9.39 6.84
N ILE A 201 -20.91 10.58 7.46
CA ILE A 201 -21.92 11.66 7.34
C ILE A 201 -22.10 12.10 5.88
N PHE A 202 -21.03 12.11 5.08
CA PHE A 202 -21.03 12.57 3.68
C PHE A 202 -20.75 11.46 2.67
N SER A 203 -20.49 10.23 3.15
CA SER A 203 -20.16 9.06 2.35
C SER A 203 -20.95 7.84 2.84
N PRO A 204 -22.15 7.60 2.29
CA PRO A 204 -22.95 6.41 2.63
C PRO A 204 -22.21 5.10 2.39
N LYS A 205 -21.23 5.10 1.49
CA LYS A 205 -20.38 3.93 1.21
C LYS A 205 -19.31 3.70 2.26
N ASP A 206 -18.71 4.75 2.82
CA ASP A 206 -17.86 4.60 4.01
C ASP A 206 -18.68 4.02 5.16
N ALA A 207 -19.90 4.53 5.39
CA ALA A 207 -20.79 4.00 6.41
C ALA A 207 -21.10 2.50 6.21
N LYS A 208 -21.48 2.12 4.98
CA LYS A 208 -21.75 0.72 4.60
C LYS A 208 -20.57 -0.19 4.86
N TYR A 209 -19.40 0.13 4.30
CA TYR A 209 -18.24 -0.76 4.38
C TYR A 209 -17.60 -0.77 5.78
N ALA A 210 -17.68 0.34 6.52
CA ALA A 210 -17.27 0.33 7.92
C ALA A 210 -18.10 -0.69 8.72
N GLU A 211 -19.41 -0.74 8.49
CA GLU A 211 -20.29 -1.69 9.16
C GLU A 211 -20.01 -3.15 8.79
N GLU A 212 -19.91 -3.46 7.49
CA GLU A 212 -19.58 -4.83 7.06
C GLU A 212 -18.22 -5.31 7.60
N ILE A 213 -17.23 -4.41 7.71
CA ILE A 213 -15.92 -4.74 8.29
C ILE A 213 -16.05 -4.99 9.80
N ARG A 214 -16.87 -4.21 10.53
CA ARG A 214 -17.13 -4.47 11.96
C ARG A 214 -17.79 -5.82 12.17
N GLU A 215 -18.79 -6.16 11.37
CA GLU A 215 -19.44 -7.47 11.40
C GLU A 215 -18.41 -8.59 11.13
N GLY A 216 -17.51 -8.40 10.16
CA GLY A 216 -16.42 -9.32 9.89
C GLY A 216 -15.44 -9.48 11.06
N ILE A 217 -15.18 -8.42 11.82
CA ILE A 217 -14.37 -8.45 13.04
C ILE A 217 -15.09 -9.21 14.16
N GLU A 218 -16.35 -8.89 14.41
CA GLU A 218 -17.16 -9.51 15.47
C GLU A 218 -17.31 -11.02 15.25
N ASN A 219 -17.60 -11.41 14.01
CA ASN A 219 -17.76 -12.81 13.63
C ASN A 219 -16.43 -13.53 13.36
N LYS A 220 -15.29 -12.82 13.43
CA LYS A 220 -13.95 -13.33 13.08
C LYS A 220 -13.85 -13.93 11.68
N THR A 221 -14.60 -13.37 10.73
CA THR A 221 -14.61 -13.80 9.33
C THR A 221 -13.81 -12.87 8.41
N LEU A 222 -13.45 -11.67 8.89
CA LEU A 222 -12.60 -10.74 8.15
C LEU A 222 -11.22 -11.36 7.89
N ARG A 223 -10.79 -11.38 6.64
CA ARG A 223 -9.43 -11.76 6.24
C ARG A 223 -8.63 -10.51 5.95
N TYR A 224 -7.34 -10.54 6.28
CA TYR A 224 -6.40 -9.48 5.91
C TYR A 224 -5.14 -10.12 5.34
N VAL A 225 -4.79 -9.74 4.11
CA VAL A 225 -3.61 -10.25 3.41
C VAL A 225 -2.69 -9.13 2.96
N LEU A 226 -1.40 -9.42 2.92
CA LEU A 226 -0.40 -8.64 2.21
C LEU A 226 -0.16 -9.31 0.86
N VAL A 227 -0.23 -8.55 -0.23
CA VAL A 227 0.33 -8.94 -1.53
C VAL A 227 1.54 -8.06 -1.81
N GLN A 228 2.68 -8.68 -2.10
CA GLN A 228 3.91 -7.97 -2.43
C GLN A 228 4.46 -8.46 -3.77
N ALA A 229 4.60 -7.55 -4.74
CA ALA A 229 5.23 -7.86 -6.01
C ALA A 229 6.73 -8.15 -5.82
N VAL A 230 7.25 -9.12 -6.58
CA VAL A 230 8.67 -9.50 -6.55
C VAL A 230 9.51 -8.50 -7.36
N GLU A 231 10.73 -8.23 -6.90
CA GLU A 231 11.69 -7.39 -7.62
C GLU A 231 11.95 -7.92 -9.03
N ASN A 232 12.12 -7.02 -9.99
CA ASN A 232 12.21 -7.38 -11.39
C ASN A 232 13.02 -6.37 -12.22
N ASP A 233 13.26 -6.69 -13.48
CA ASP A 233 14.09 -5.93 -14.42
C ASP A 233 13.27 -5.22 -15.52
N GLY A 234 11.95 -5.14 -15.35
CA GLY A 234 11.03 -4.47 -16.28
C GLY A 234 9.98 -5.40 -16.86
N LYS A 235 10.03 -6.68 -16.49
CA LYS A 235 8.96 -7.65 -16.72
C LYS A 235 8.44 -8.16 -15.38
N TYR A 236 7.15 -8.46 -15.29
CA TYR A 236 6.58 -8.99 -14.06
C TYR A 236 7.20 -10.35 -13.72
N ALA A 237 7.63 -10.50 -12.46
CA ALA A 237 8.31 -11.71 -11.98
C ALA A 237 7.39 -12.61 -11.13
N GLY A 238 6.26 -12.08 -10.65
CA GLY A 238 5.39 -12.76 -9.69
C GLY A 238 5.14 -11.91 -8.44
N ALA A 239 4.51 -12.54 -7.46
CA ALA A 239 4.21 -11.93 -6.17
C ALA A 239 4.18 -12.97 -5.04
N GLU A 240 4.35 -12.47 -3.82
CA GLU A 240 4.15 -13.19 -2.58
C GLU A 240 2.87 -12.70 -1.90
N LEU A 241 2.10 -13.61 -1.31
CA LEU A 241 0.96 -13.28 -0.45
C LEU A 241 1.16 -13.86 0.95
N LYS A 242 0.95 -13.02 1.97
CA LYS A 242 0.98 -13.41 3.39
C LYS A 242 -0.35 -13.12 4.05
N TYR A 243 -0.74 -13.98 5.00
CA TYR A 243 -1.96 -13.80 5.77
C TYR A 243 -1.65 -13.17 7.12
N PHE A 244 -2.23 -12.01 7.40
CA PHE A 244 -2.08 -11.34 8.68
C PHE A 244 -2.92 -12.01 9.76
N LYS A 245 -2.34 -12.22 10.93
CA LYS A 245 -3.04 -12.75 12.09
C LYS A 245 -3.65 -11.61 12.89
N ILE A 246 -4.94 -11.38 12.69
CA ILE A 246 -5.69 -10.29 13.34
C ILE A 246 -6.66 -10.75 14.45
N PHE A 247 -6.76 -12.07 14.70
CA PHE A 247 -7.54 -12.68 15.79
C PHE A 247 -6.74 -13.75 16.56
#